data_AF-A0A2M8CJF9-F1
#
_entry.id   AF-A0A2M8CJF9-F1
#
_cell.length_a   1.000
_cell.length_b   1.000
_cell.length_c   1.000
_cell.angle_alpha   90.00
_cell.angle_beta   90.00
_cell.angle_gamma   90.00
#
_symmetry.space_group_name_H-M   'P 1'
#
loop_
_entity.id
_entity.type
_entity.pdbx_description
1 polymer ?
#
loop_
_entity_poly.entity_id
_entity_poly.type
_entity_poly.pdbx_seq_one_letter_code
_entity_poly.pdbx_strand_id
1 'polypeptide(L)'
;VWKTLPFFEAAEIEPFGEGKVQDSPVLFSQFITAQKLMYQYRAHLMPASQIFDIDKLAAYFAMLDLTHARHGMVWHNQRFYYNPVLSKLEPIAFDGYTDLPATDVSISDNQANVVMNSTYLNEEEYLYFDFFRDSVFVGKYLDKLAEFSNKKSIDSILFSLSNEERHYDSLLKLEFVHYRYDTSFFRRSAEGIRNYLPELTVKLNLYLDTIQGIPEIKKQHYTDTSTFENTPEFFVNAYMESHEGDSMVIGIHNYYPQEIILVGASIKDKFIFNYFYSKPSIEAYTQGLDGVVRNLTVDSVSNFVFFTL
;
A
#
# COMPACT_ATOMS: atom_id res chain seq x y z
N VAL A 1 -16.37 6.59 4.97
CA VAL A 1 -15.90 7.93 5.37
C VAL A 1 -14.63 8.31 4.60
N TRP A 2 -13.63 7.43 4.46
CA TRP A 2 -12.40 7.67 3.69
C TRP A 2 -12.52 7.85 2.16
N LYS A 3 -13.67 7.54 1.55
CA LYS A 3 -13.84 7.50 0.08
C LYS A 3 -14.15 8.85 -0.59
N THR A 4 -14.18 9.94 0.17
CA THR A 4 -14.53 11.26 -0.36
C THR A 4 -13.32 12.16 -0.56
N LEU A 5 -12.13 11.73 -0.16
CA LEU A 5 -10.88 12.47 -0.32
C LEU A 5 -9.79 11.55 -0.91
N PRO A 6 -8.82 12.10 -1.65
CA PRO A 6 -7.83 11.32 -2.41
C PRO A 6 -6.63 10.91 -1.54
N PHE A 7 -6.89 10.10 -0.51
CA PHE A 7 -5.84 9.63 0.40
C PHE A 7 -4.79 8.79 -0.32
N PHE A 8 -5.21 7.99 -1.31
CA PHE A 8 -4.29 7.16 -2.07
C PHE A 8 -3.35 8.01 -2.91
N GLU A 9 -3.84 9.08 -3.52
CA GLU A 9 -3.07 9.99 -4.38
C GLU A 9 -2.21 10.97 -3.59
N ALA A 10 -2.67 11.41 -2.41
CA ALA A 10 -1.88 12.27 -1.54
C ALA A 10 -0.80 11.51 -0.74
N ALA A 11 -0.90 10.19 -0.62
CA ALA A 11 0.01 9.38 0.18
C ALA A 11 1.47 9.55 -0.23
N GLU A 12 2.33 9.80 0.76
CA GLU A 12 3.78 9.87 0.59
C GLU A 12 4.43 8.49 0.77
N ILE A 13 5.55 8.28 0.09
CA ILE A 13 6.37 7.09 0.29
C ILE A 13 7.47 7.45 1.28
N GLU A 14 7.24 7.09 2.55
CA GLU A 14 8.09 7.46 3.69
C GLU A 14 8.97 6.30 4.17
N PRO A 15 10.17 6.57 4.73
CA PRO A 15 10.98 5.57 5.40
C PRO A 15 10.64 5.47 6.90
N PHE A 16 10.74 4.26 7.46
CA PHE A 16 10.75 4.11 8.91
C PHE A 16 12.03 4.69 9.53
N GLY A 17 11.87 5.58 10.51
CA GLY A 17 13.00 6.22 11.19
C GLY A 17 13.67 7.29 10.34
N GLU A 18 12.88 8.19 9.76
CA GLU A 18 13.29 9.29 8.87
C GLU A 18 14.58 9.99 9.27
N GLY A 19 14.71 10.46 10.51
CA GLY A 19 15.92 11.16 10.96
C GLY A 19 17.18 10.31 10.79
N LYS A 20 17.12 9.02 11.12
CA LYS A 20 18.25 8.09 10.92
C LYS A 20 18.57 7.88 9.44
N VAL A 21 17.55 7.82 8.59
CA VAL A 21 17.71 7.65 7.15
C VAL A 21 18.33 8.90 6.52
N GLN A 22 17.87 10.08 6.91
CA GLN A 22 18.37 11.38 6.46
C GLN A 22 19.82 11.62 6.89
N ASP A 23 20.17 11.29 8.13
CA ASP A 23 21.52 11.51 8.68
C ASP A 23 22.59 10.57 8.08
N SER A 24 22.18 9.47 7.45
CA SER A 24 23.10 8.48 6.89
C SER A 24 23.08 8.54 5.35
N PRO A 25 24.17 8.99 4.70
CA PRO A 25 24.23 9.06 3.23
C PRO A 25 23.93 7.73 2.54
N VAL A 26 24.33 6.61 3.17
CA VAL A 26 24.07 5.26 2.65
C VAL A 26 22.59 4.91 2.74
N LEU A 27 21.95 5.14 3.90
CA LEU A 27 20.53 4.84 4.07
C LEU A 27 19.67 5.76 3.20
N PHE A 28 20.03 7.03 3.11
CA PHE A 28 19.36 7.98 2.24
C PHE A 28 19.42 7.54 0.78
N SER A 29 20.60 7.18 0.25
CA SER A 29 20.73 6.68 -1.11
C SER A 29 19.94 5.39 -1.37
N GLN A 30 19.87 4.50 -0.38
CA GLN A 30 19.07 3.28 -0.45
C GLN A 30 17.57 3.61 -0.46
N PHE A 31 17.13 4.52 0.39
CA PHE A 31 15.75 5.00 0.43
C PHE A 31 15.32 5.64 -0.89
N ILE A 32 16.15 6.49 -1.51
CA ILE A 32 15.82 7.06 -2.83
C ILE A 32 15.60 5.97 -3.89
N THR A 33 16.40 4.90 -3.86
CA THR A 33 16.19 3.76 -4.77
C THR A 33 14.91 3.00 -4.43
N ALA A 34 14.66 2.74 -3.15
CA ALA A 34 13.43 2.08 -2.67
C ALA A 34 12.17 2.87 -3.02
N GLN A 35 12.22 4.20 -2.87
CA GLN A 35 11.13 5.11 -3.19
C GLN A 35 10.79 5.07 -4.68
N LYS A 36 11.80 5.00 -5.56
CA LYS A 36 11.58 4.81 -7.01
C LYS A 36 10.91 3.48 -7.33
N LEU A 37 11.26 2.40 -6.63
CA LEU A 37 10.63 1.09 -6.80
C LEU A 37 9.17 1.12 -6.33
N MET A 38 8.90 1.75 -5.19
CA MET A 38 7.55 1.96 -4.67
C MET A 38 6.70 2.84 -5.60
N TYR A 39 7.27 3.89 -6.18
CA TYR A 39 6.59 4.72 -7.18
C TYR A 39 6.24 3.91 -8.44
N GLN A 40 7.17 3.10 -8.96
CA GLN A 40 6.89 2.23 -10.11
C GLN A 40 5.76 1.24 -9.83
N TYR A 41 5.67 0.72 -8.61
CA TYR A 41 4.56 -0.12 -8.18
C TYR A 41 3.24 0.66 -8.13
N ARG A 42 3.23 1.80 -7.42
CA ARG A 42 2.06 2.66 -7.27
C ARG A 42 1.51 3.18 -8.60
N ALA A 43 2.39 3.47 -9.55
CA ALA A 43 2.06 4.02 -10.86
C ALA A 43 1.97 2.96 -11.98
N HIS A 44 1.97 1.66 -11.63
CA HIS A 44 1.79 0.55 -12.58
C HIS A 44 2.82 0.53 -13.73
N LEU A 45 4.06 0.98 -13.47
CA LEU A 45 5.08 1.22 -14.49
C LEU A 45 5.92 -0.01 -14.82
N MET A 46 6.04 -0.95 -13.88
CA MET A 46 6.88 -2.13 -14.02
C MET A 46 6.20 -3.36 -13.41
N PRO A 47 6.45 -4.57 -13.94
CA PRO A 47 5.89 -5.79 -13.40
C PRO A 47 6.48 -6.12 -12.01
N ALA A 48 5.74 -6.90 -11.22
CA ALA A 48 6.09 -7.21 -9.84
C ALA A 48 7.51 -7.80 -9.69
N SER A 49 7.91 -8.71 -10.58
CA SER A 49 9.25 -9.32 -10.61
C SER A 49 10.38 -8.31 -10.85
N GLN A 50 10.08 -7.13 -11.39
CA GLN A 50 11.05 -6.05 -11.56
C GLN A 50 11.16 -5.16 -10.33
N ILE A 51 10.20 -5.21 -9.41
CA ILE A 51 10.15 -4.34 -8.23
C ILE A 51 10.49 -5.10 -6.94
N PHE A 52 9.95 -6.30 -6.79
CA PHE A 52 9.99 -7.06 -5.54
C PHE A 52 10.91 -8.28 -5.62
N ASP A 53 11.38 -8.75 -4.46
CA ASP A 53 11.82 -10.13 -4.29
C ASP A 53 10.59 -11.01 -4.49
N ILE A 54 10.50 -11.62 -5.67
CA ILE A 54 9.28 -12.27 -6.13
C ILE A 54 8.93 -13.51 -5.31
N ASP A 55 9.94 -14.21 -4.77
CA ASP A 55 9.72 -15.37 -3.92
C ASP A 55 9.10 -14.95 -2.58
N LYS A 56 9.56 -13.84 -2.00
CA LYS A 56 8.99 -13.28 -0.76
C LYS A 56 7.61 -12.68 -0.97
N LEU A 57 7.39 -11.97 -2.08
CA LEU A 57 6.07 -11.41 -2.41
C LEU A 57 5.03 -12.53 -2.61
N ALA A 58 5.37 -13.57 -3.36
CA ALA A 58 4.49 -14.71 -3.57
C ALA A 58 4.16 -15.45 -2.27
N ALA A 59 5.17 -15.67 -1.41
CA ALA A 59 4.96 -16.25 -0.09
C ALA A 59 4.06 -15.36 0.78
N TYR A 60 4.27 -14.04 0.77
CA TYR A 60 3.44 -13.10 1.52
C TYR A 60 1.97 -13.20 1.11
N PHE A 61 1.65 -13.10 -0.18
CA PHE A 61 0.27 -13.17 -0.66
C PHE A 61 -0.38 -14.54 -0.41
N ALA A 62 0.35 -15.64 -0.63
CA ALA A 62 -0.15 -16.98 -0.31
C ALA A 62 -0.45 -17.16 1.18
N MET A 63 0.35 -16.55 2.06
CA MET A 63 0.10 -16.53 3.51
C MET A 63 -1.14 -15.71 3.84
N LEU A 64 -1.36 -14.56 3.20
CA LEU A 64 -2.55 -13.73 3.45
C LEU A 64 -3.84 -14.45 3.03
N ASP A 65 -3.83 -15.20 1.92
CA ASP A 65 -4.98 -16.05 1.53
C ASP A 65 -5.19 -17.20 2.53
N LEU A 66 -4.14 -17.88 2.98
CA LEU A 66 -4.23 -18.97 3.97
C LEU A 66 -4.76 -18.49 5.33
N THR A 67 -4.35 -17.30 5.76
CA THR A 67 -4.69 -16.75 7.07
C THR A 67 -5.92 -15.84 7.04
N HIS A 68 -6.41 -15.52 5.84
CA HIS A 68 -7.44 -14.51 5.58
C HIS A 68 -7.08 -13.13 6.15
N ALA A 69 -5.79 -12.82 6.28
CA ALA A 69 -5.25 -11.58 6.83
C ALA A 69 -5.35 -10.39 5.85
N ARG A 70 -6.57 -10.09 5.37
CA ARG A 70 -6.81 -9.18 4.22
C ARG A 70 -6.34 -7.75 4.44
N HIS A 71 -6.38 -7.25 5.67
CA HIS A 71 -5.89 -5.89 5.98
C HIS A 71 -4.42 -5.70 5.64
N GLY A 72 -3.61 -6.78 5.63
CA GLY A 72 -2.21 -6.72 5.20
C GLY A 72 -2.01 -6.46 3.70
N MET A 73 -3.07 -6.57 2.89
CA MET A 73 -3.04 -6.22 1.46
C MET A 73 -3.29 -4.74 1.21
N VAL A 74 -3.90 -4.04 2.16
CA VAL A 74 -4.32 -2.66 2.02
C VAL A 74 -3.09 -1.76 1.88
N TRP A 75 -3.09 -0.84 0.92
CA TRP A 75 -1.89 -0.08 0.51
C TRP A 75 -1.19 0.62 1.69
N HIS A 76 -1.94 1.21 2.63
CA HIS A 76 -1.38 1.89 3.80
C HIS A 76 -0.82 0.94 4.87
N ASN A 77 -1.11 -0.36 4.75
CA ASN A 77 -0.55 -1.41 5.59
C ASN A 77 0.65 -2.11 4.97
N GLN A 78 0.94 -1.87 3.69
CA GLN A 78 2.08 -2.47 3.01
C GLN A 78 3.39 -1.83 3.49
N ARG A 79 4.30 -2.67 3.99
CA ARG A 79 5.63 -2.27 4.46
C ARG A 79 6.67 -3.06 3.72
N PHE A 80 7.79 -2.40 3.41
CA PHE A 80 8.85 -3.04 2.64
C PHE A 80 10.23 -2.79 3.24
N TYR A 81 11.05 -3.83 3.22
CA TYR A 81 12.48 -3.71 3.38
C TYR A 81 13.11 -3.61 1.99
N TYR A 82 13.98 -2.61 1.77
CA TYR A 82 14.79 -2.56 0.57
C TYR A 82 16.04 -3.41 0.75
N ASN A 83 16.19 -4.45 -0.07
CA ASN A 83 17.38 -5.28 -0.10
C ASN A 83 18.40 -4.68 -1.07
N PRO A 84 19.52 -4.10 -0.58
CA PRO A 84 20.50 -3.43 -1.45
C PRO A 84 21.32 -4.40 -2.30
N VAL A 85 21.36 -5.69 -1.97
CA VAL A 85 22.07 -6.71 -2.76
C VAL A 85 21.25 -7.11 -3.98
N LEU A 86 19.94 -7.31 -3.81
CA LEU A 86 19.03 -7.65 -4.90
C LEU A 86 18.56 -6.40 -5.66
N SER A 87 18.64 -5.22 -5.04
CA SER A 87 17.99 -3.99 -5.49
C SER A 87 16.48 -4.17 -5.69
N LYS A 88 15.82 -4.81 -4.72
CA LYS A 88 14.39 -5.15 -4.72
C LYS A 88 13.75 -4.87 -3.37
N LEU A 89 12.42 -4.74 -3.37
CA LEU A 89 11.61 -4.62 -2.17
C LEU A 89 11.17 -5.99 -1.64
N GLU A 90 11.20 -6.17 -0.33
CA GLU A 90 10.75 -7.38 0.36
C GLU A 90 9.59 -7.02 1.29
N PRO A 91 8.44 -7.71 1.22
CA PRO A 91 7.30 -7.39 2.06
C PRO A 91 7.58 -7.69 3.54
N ILE A 92 7.09 -6.82 4.42
CA ILE A 92 7.07 -7.00 5.87
C ILE A 92 5.59 -7.07 6.28
N ALA A 93 5.19 -8.19 6.88
CA ALA A 93 3.82 -8.40 7.31
C ALA A 93 3.43 -7.40 8.43
N PHE A 94 2.26 -6.79 8.30
CA PHE A 94 1.67 -5.91 9.30
C PHE A 94 0.15 -5.88 9.16
N ASP A 95 -0.54 -5.67 10.29
CA ASP A 95 -1.99 -5.56 10.39
C ASP A 95 -2.73 -6.65 9.60
N GLY A 96 -2.34 -7.90 9.86
CA GLY A 96 -2.91 -9.08 9.23
C GLY A 96 -4.30 -9.45 9.78
N TYR A 97 -5.18 -8.47 9.95
CA TYR A 97 -6.51 -8.62 10.50
C TYR A 97 -7.58 -8.79 9.40
N THR A 98 -8.78 -9.23 9.78
CA THR A 98 -9.94 -9.33 8.89
C THR A 98 -11.23 -9.02 9.62
N ASP A 99 -12.08 -8.22 8.97
CA ASP A 99 -13.39 -7.81 9.50
C ASP A 99 -14.51 -8.81 9.20
N LEU A 100 -14.21 -9.92 8.50
CA LEU A 100 -15.25 -10.81 7.98
C LEU A 100 -15.82 -11.72 9.08
N PRO A 101 -17.15 -11.65 9.35
CA PRO A 101 -17.80 -12.42 10.42
C PRO A 101 -17.91 -13.92 10.10
N ALA A 102 -17.77 -14.32 8.83
CA ALA A 102 -17.70 -15.71 8.39
C ALA A 102 -16.66 -15.83 7.27
N THR A 103 -15.72 -16.77 7.42
CA THR A 103 -14.65 -17.01 6.45
C THR A 103 -15.11 -18.03 5.40
N ASP A 104 -15.41 -17.56 4.19
CA ASP A 104 -15.57 -18.44 3.02
C ASP A 104 -14.18 -18.97 2.62
N VAL A 105 -13.99 -20.28 2.65
CA VAL A 105 -12.70 -20.91 2.29
C VAL A 105 -12.67 -21.43 0.85
N SER A 106 -13.69 -21.11 0.06
CA SER A 106 -13.78 -21.50 -1.35
C SER A 106 -13.05 -20.51 -2.27
N ILE A 107 -13.06 -20.81 -3.57
CA ILE A 107 -12.39 -19.97 -4.58
C ILE A 107 -12.97 -18.54 -4.64
N SER A 108 -14.21 -18.31 -4.22
CA SER A 108 -14.82 -16.98 -4.23
C SER A 108 -14.15 -16.00 -3.29
N ASP A 109 -13.51 -16.48 -2.22
CA ASP A 109 -12.74 -15.63 -1.30
C ASP A 109 -11.27 -15.49 -1.71
N ASN A 110 -10.76 -16.29 -2.65
CA ASN A 110 -9.37 -16.14 -3.09
C ASN A 110 -9.18 -14.80 -3.81
N GLN A 111 -8.22 -13.97 -3.37
CA GLN A 111 -8.05 -12.62 -3.90
C GLN A 111 -7.70 -12.58 -5.37
N ALA A 112 -6.86 -13.51 -5.84
CA ALA A 112 -6.54 -13.61 -7.25
C ALA A 112 -7.83 -13.88 -8.04
N ASN A 113 -8.68 -14.81 -7.60
CA ASN A 113 -9.97 -15.03 -8.26
C ASN A 113 -10.91 -13.81 -8.18
N VAL A 114 -10.94 -13.07 -7.07
CA VAL A 114 -11.78 -11.87 -6.91
C VAL A 114 -11.38 -10.78 -7.91
N VAL A 115 -10.11 -10.39 -7.94
CA VAL A 115 -9.69 -9.26 -8.80
C VAL A 115 -9.72 -9.62 -10.28
N MET A 116 -9.40 -10.87 -10.64
CA MET A 116 -9.33 -11.30 -12.03
C MET A 116 -10.72 -11.52 -12.66
N ASN A 117 -11.77 -11.65 -11.85
CA ASN A 117 -13.16 -11.73 -12.32
C ASN A 117 -13.92 -10.39 -12.17
N SER A 118 -13.25 -9.33 -11.73
CA SER A 118 -13.89 -8.03 -11.53
C SER A 118 -13.84 -7.18 -12.79
N THR A 119 -14.95 -6.56 -13.16
CA THR A 119 -14.99 -5.57 -14.27
C THR A 119 -14.41 -4.22 -13.84
N TYR A 120 -14.57 -3.89 -12.56
CA TYR A 120 -14.19 -2.62 -11.99
C TYR A 120 -13.46 -2.83 -10.66
N LEU A 121 -12.28 -2.27 -10.53
CA LEU A 121 -11.47 -2.32 -9.31
C LEU A 121 -11.31 -0.91 -8.72
N ASN A 122 -11.24 -0.80 -7.41
CA ASN A 122 -10.72 0.43 -6.81
C ASN A 122 -9.18 0.46 -6.94
N GLU A 123 -8.56 1.62 -6.68
CA GLU A 123 -7.10 1.81 -6.81
C GLU A 123 -6.28 0.75 -6.04
N GLU A 124 -6.71 0.45 -4.81
CA GLU A 124 -6.04 -0.52 -3.96
C GLU A 124 -6.12 -1.94 -4.52
N GLU A 125 -7.30 -2.35 -4.98
CA GLU A 125 -7.51 -3.64 -5.65
C GLU A 125 -6.68 -3.75 -6.93
N TYR A 126 -6.53 -2.63 -7.63
CA TYR A 126 -5.79 -2.58 -8.88
C TYR A 126 -4.27 -2.75 -8.67
N LEU A 127 -3.71 -2.27 -7.56
CA LEU A 127 -2.30 -2.47 -7.20
C LEU A 127 -1.89 -3.94 -7.18
N TYR A 128 -2.63 -4.79 -6.48
CA TYR A 128 -2.29 -6.21 -6.40
C TYR A 128 -2.88 -7.03 -7.54
N PHE A 129 -3.88 -6.52 -8.27
CA PHE A 129 -4.26 -7.08 -9.57
C PHE A 129 -3.08 -7.14 -10.53
N ASP A 130 -2.24 -6.11 -10.57
CA ASP A 130 -1.04 -6.09 -11.42
C ASP A 130 -0.02 -7.18 -11.07
N PHE A 131 -0.01 -7.69 -9.83
CA PHE A 131 0.84 -8.84 -9.48
C PHE A 131 0.40 -10.09 -10.26
N PHE A 132 -0.90 -10.31 -10.40
CA PHE A 132 -1.44 -11.47 -11.12
C PHE A 132 -1.34 -11.35 -12.66
N ARG A 133 -0.81 -10.23 -13.16
CA ARG A 133 -0.42 -10.06 -14.57
C ARG A 133 1.02 -10.44 -14.86
N ASP A 134 1.83 -10.65 -13.82
CA ASP A 134 3.20 -11.12 -13.95
C ASP A 134 3.24 -12.65 -13.84
N SER A 135 3.57 -13.34 -14.93
CA SER A 135 3.62 -14.81 -14.96
C SER A 135 4.64 -15.39 -13.98
N VAL A 136 5.72 -14.65 -13.67
CA VAL A 136 6.72 -15.07 -12.68
C VAL A 136 6.09 -15.05 -11.28
N PHE A 137 5.33 -14.01 -10.96
CA PHE A 137 4.60 -13.94 -9.69
C PHE A 137 3.57 -15.06 -9.59
N VAL A 138 2.72 -15.23 -10.60
CA VAL A 138 1.63 -16.21 -10.60
C VAL A 138 2.16 -17.62 -10.36
N GLY A 139 3.22 -18.02 -11.06
CA GLY A 139 3.84 -19.33 -10.85
C GLY A 139 4.30 -19.53 -9.41
N LYS A 140 5.03 -18.56 -8.85
CA LYS A 140 5.53 -18.62 -7.47
C LYS A 140 4.40 -18.58 -6.44
N TYR A 141 3.36 -17.80 -6.68
CA TYR A 141 2.19 -17.71 -5.81
C TYR A 141 1.44 -19.04 -5.73
N LEU A 142 1.20 -19.68 -6.88
CA LEU A 142 0.56 -21.01 -6.94
C LEU A 142 1.41 -22.08 -6.25
N ASP A 143 2.74 -22.07 -6.45
CA ASP A 143 3.66 -22.96 -5.74
C ASP A 143 3.59 -22.75 -4.22
N LYS A 144 3.55 -21.50 -3.76
CA LYS A 144 3.46 -21.16 -2.34
C LYS A 144 2.11 -21.52 -1.73
N LEU A 145 1.00 -21.35 -2.45
CA LEU A 145 -0.30 -21.87 -2.03
C LEU A 145 -0.25 -23.39 -1.85
N ALA A 146 0.36 -24.13 -2.78
CA ALA A 146 0.50 -25.59 -2.66
C ALA A 146 1.38 -25.99 -1.46
N GLU A 147 2.50 -25.30 -1.27
CA GLU A 147 3.45 -25.54 -0.17
C GLU A 147 2.81 -25.27 1.20
N PHE A 148 2.19 -24.10 1.36
CA PHE A 148 1.64 -23.64 2.63
C PHE A 148 0.36 -24.37 2.98
N SER A 149 -0.49 -24.69 2.00
CA SER A 149 -1.70 -25.48 2.24
C SER A 149 -1.43 -26.97 2.41
N ASN A 150 -0.20 -27.46 2.25
CA ASN A 150 0.10 -28.87 2.44
C ASN A 150 -0.25 -29.33 3.86
N LYS A 151 -0.93 -30.47 3.99
CA LYS A 151 -1.39 -31.00 5.27
C LYS A 151 -0.27 -31.13 6.30
N LYS A 152 0.90 -31.66 5.89
CA LYS A 152 2.05 -31.83 6.79
C LYS A 152 2.63 -30.48 7.21
N SER A 153 2.71 -29.52 6.29
CA SER A 153 3.20 -28.17 6.57
C SER A 153 2.33 -27.48 7.63
N ILE A 154 1.01 -27.45 7.42
CA ILE A 154 0.05 -26.84 8.37
C ILE A 154 0.10 -27.52 9.73
N ASP A 155 0.04 -28.85 9.76
CA ASP A 155 0.06 -29.56 11.04
C ASP A 155 1.37 -29.30 11.80
N SER A 156 2.51 -29.18 11.11
CA SER A 156 3.79 -28.82 11.72
C SER A 156 3.80 -27.41 12.30
N ILE A 157 3.28 -26.42 11.56
CA ILE A 157 3.23 -25.01 12.02
C ILE A 157 2.29 -24.87 13.22
N LEU A 158 1.09 -25.46 13.15
CA LEU A 158 0.14 -25.43 14.26
C LEU A 158 0.68 -26.14 15.49
N PHE A 159 1.44 -27.23 15.30
CA PHE A 159 2.11 -27.90 16.40
C PHE A 159 3.17 -27.01 17.06
N SER A 160 4.02 -26.34 16.27
CA SER A 160 5.06 -25.45 16.82
C SER A 160 4.49 -24.25 17.58
N LEU A 161 3.32 -23.74 17.16
CA LEU A 161 2.65 -22.61 17.81
C LEU A 161 1.75 -23.03 19.00
N SER A 162 1.53 -24.32 19.21
CA SER A 162 0.50 -24.81 20.14
C SER A 162 0.74 -24.42 21.61
N ASN A 163 1.99 -24.20 22.02
CA ASN A 163 2.30 -23.72 23.37
C ASN A 163 1.90 -22.26 23.55
N GLU A 164 2.22 -21.40 22.58
CA GLU A 164 1.86 -19.98 22.60
C GLU A 164 0.36 -19.80 22.45
N GLU A 165 -0.28 -20.56 21.56
CA GLU A 165 -1.74 -20.57 21.37
C GLU A 165 -2.46 -20.85 22.69
N ARG A 166 -2.13 -21.96 23.38
CA ARG A 166 -2.73 -22.27 24.68
C ARG A 166 -2.47 -21.20 25.73
N HIS A 167 -1.29 -20.59 25.72
CA HIS A 167 -0.94 -19.53 26.65
C HIS A 167 -1.82 -18.29 26.42
N TYR A 168 -1.88 -17.76 25.20
CA TYR A 168 -2.67 -16.57 24.88
C TYR A 168 -4.18 -16.81 25.00
N ASP A 169 -4.68 -17.98 24.59
CA ASP A 169 -6.08 -18.38 24.78
C ASP A 169 -6.44 -18.45 26.29
N SER A 170 -5.51 -18.86 27.16
CA SER A 170 -5.72 -18.85 28.61
C SER A 170 -5.79 -17.43 29.20
N LEU A 171 -5.00 -16.48 28.66
CA LEU A 171 -5.02 -15.08 29.09
C LEU A 171 -6.31 -14.39 28.66
N LEU A 172 -6.75 -14.58 27.41
CA LEU A 172 -7.99 -14.00 26.90
C LEU A 172 -9.21 -14.44 27.71
N LYS A 173 -9.22 -15.68 28.21
CA LYS A 173 -10.31 -16.21 29.05
C LYS A 173 -10.43 -15.57 30.42
N LEU A 174 -9.40 -14.86 30.90
CA LEU A 174 -9.48 -14.12 32.17
C LEU A 174 -10.51 -12.99 32.10
N GLU A 175 -10.64 -12.35 30.93
CA GLU A 175 -11.59 -11.26 30.68
C GLU A 175 -12.80 -11.76 29.88
N PHE A 176 -12.57 -12.61 28.88
CA PHE A 176 -13.58 -13.14 27.96
C PHE A 176 -13.83 -14.63 28.23
N VAL A 177 -14.55 -14.95 29.31
CA VAL A 177 -14.75 -16.34 29.81
C VAL A 177 -15.28 -17.32 28.74
N HIS A 178 -16.10 -16.83 27.82
CA HIS A 178 -16.68 -17.61 26.72
C HIS A 178 -15.82 -17.67 25.46
N TYR A 179 -14.72 -16.90 25.38
CA TYR A 179 -13.81 -16.93 24.24
C TYR A 179 -13.12 -18.30 24.11
N ARG A 180 -13.01 -18.77 22.87
CA ARG A 180 -12.24 -19.96 22.50
C ARG A 180 -11.57 -19.67 21.17
N TYR A 181 -10.26 -19.78 21.12
CA TYR A 181 -9.54 -19.68 19.86
C TYR A 181 -9.90 -20.83 18.90
N ASP A 182 -10.23 -20.53 17.63
CA ASP A 182 -10.54 -21.55 16.62
C ASP A 182 -9.25 -22.15 16.04
N THR A 183 -8.77 -23.21 16.69
CA THR A 183 -7.59 -23.98 16.26
C THR A 183 -7.80 -24.77 14.96
N SER A 184 -9.04 -24.85 14.46
CA SER A 184 -9.37 -25.63 13.26
C SER A 184 -9.44 -24.78 11.99
N PHE A 185 -9.53 -23.45 12.12
CA PHE A 185 -9.65 -22.52 10.99
C PHE A 185 -8.56 -22.72 9.94
N PHE A 186 -7.28 -22.66 10.31
CA PHE A 186 -6.18 -22.78 9.34
C PHE A 186 -6.17 -24.13 8.61
N ARG A 187 -6.66 -25.20 9.24
CA ARG A 187 -6.83 -26.50 8.57
C ARG A 187 -7.93 -26.45 7.52
N ARG A 188 -9.05 -25.80 7.82
CA ARG A 188 -10.16 -25.59 6.88
C ARG A 188 -9.74 -24.69 5.72
N SER A 189 -9.04 -23.58 5.99
CA SER A 189 -8.54 -22.70 4.93
C SER A 189 -7.53 -23.41 4.03
N ALA A 190 -6.56 -24.14 4.61
CA ALA A 190 -5.64 -24.96 3.83
C ALA A 190 -6.34 -26.04 3.00
N GLU A 191 -7.39 -26.68 3.53
CA GLU A 191 -8.21 -27.61 2.76
C GLU A 191 -8.95 -26.92 1.61
N GLY A 192 -9.54 -25.76 1.86
CA GLY A 192 -10.14 -24.90 0.85
C GLY A 192 -9.17 -24.60 -0.29
N ILE A 193 -7.97 -24.10 0.03
CA ILE A 193 -6.90 -23.85 -0.94
C ILE A 193 -6.62 -25.09 -1.78
N ARG A 194 -6.36 -26.25 -1.16
CA ARG A 194 -6.07 -27.49 -1.91
C ARG A 194 -7.22 -27.89 -2.85
N ASN A 195 -8.47 -27.64 -2.42
CA ASN A 195 -9.65 -27.97 -3.21
C ASN A 195 -9.80 -27.07 -4.44
N TYR A 196 -9.59 -25.74 -4.29
CA TYR A 196 -9.74 -24.81 -5.41
C TYR A 196 -8.49 -24.60 -6.27
N LEU A 197 -7.30 -24.97 -5.78
CA LEU A 197 -6.03 -24.70 -6.45
C LEU A 197 -5.97 -25.17 -7.91
N PRO A 198 -6.49 -26.37 -8.28
CA PRO A 198 -6.51 -26.80 -9.68
C PRO A 198 -7.33 -25.86 -10.58
N GLU A 199 -8.51 -25.43 -10.12
CA GLU A 199 -9.37 -24.49 -10.87
C GLU A 199 -8.70 -23.12 -10.97
N LEU A 200 -8.17 -22.61 -9.86
CA LEU A 200 -7.48 -21.32 -9.82
C LEU A 200 -6.29 -21.30 -10.77
N THR A 201 -5.49 -22.37 -10.81
CA THR A 201 -4.33 -22.52 -11.70
C THR A 201 -4.75 -22.39 -13.17
N VAL A 202 -5.82 -23.07 -13.57
CA VAL A 202 -6.35 -22.99 -14.93
C VAL A 202 -6.83 -21.57 -15.25
N LYS A 203 -7.57 -20.93 -14.33
CA LYS A 203 -8.08 -19.56 -14.52
C LYS A 203 -6.95 -18.54 -14.70
N LEU A 204 -5.93 -18.57 -13.83
CA LEU A 204 -4.83 -17.62 -13.90
C LEU A 204 -3.96 -17.84 -15.15
N ASN A 205 -3.69 -19.08 -15.54
CA ASN A 205 -2.95 -19.36 -16.78
C ASN A 205 -3.74 -18.92 -18.02
N LEU A 206 -5.05 -19.20 -18.08
CA LEU A 206 -5.90 -18.71 -19.16
C LEU A 206 -5.90 -17.19 -19.24
N TYR A 207 -5.90 -16.51 -18.10
CA TYR A 207 -5.81 -15.06 -18.07
C TYR A 207 -4.47 -14.57 -18.62
N LEU A 208 -3.34 -15.14 -18.19
CA LEU A 208 -2.02 -14.76 -18.69
C LEU A 208 -1.85 -15.00 -20.21
N ASP A 209 -2.50 -16.03 -20.75
CA ASP A 209 -2.46 -16.37 -22.18
C ASP A 209 -3.40 -15.49 -23.02
N THR A 210 -4.40 -14.85 -22.41
CA THR A 210 -5.40 -14.06 -23.12
C THR A 210 -5.16 -12.57 -22.89
N ILE A 211 -5.37 -11.75 -23.92
CA ILE A 211 -5.50 -10.29 -23.76
C ILE A 211 -6.92 -10.02 -23.21
N GLN A 212 -7.26 -10.60 -22.06
CA GLN A 212 -8.52 -10.29 -21.39
C GLN A 212 -8.56 -8.82 -21.01
N GLY A 213 -9.78 -8.29 -20.89
CA GLY A 213 -10.01 -6.88 -20.58
C GLY A 213 -9.36 -6.52 -19.25
N ILE A 214 -8.45 -5.56 -19.29
CA ILE A 214 -7.90 -4.92 -18.09
C ILE A 214 -9.10 -4.25 -17.39
N PRO A 215 -9.37 -4.53 -16.10
CA PRO A 215 -10.45 -3.91 -15.37
C PRO A 215 -10.28 -2.39 -15.38
N GLU A 216 -11.39 -1.66 -15.41
CA GLU A 216 -11.31 -0.22 -15.27
C GLU A 216 -11.16 0.14 -13.79
N ILE A 217 -10.29 1.10 -13.51
CA ILE A 217 -10.23 1.70 -12.18
C ILE A 217 -11.51 2.51 -11.97
N LYS A 218 -12.24 2.21 -10.89
CA LYS A 218 -13.45 2.93 -10.47
C LYS A 218 -13.10 4.39 -10.26
N LYS A 219 -13.62 5.26 -11.13
CA LYS A 219 -13.51 6.71 -10.96
C LYS A 219 -14.10 7.13 -9.61
N GLN A 220 -13.28 7.78 -8.81
CA GLN A 220 -13.72 8.36 -7.55
C GLN A 220 -14.14 9.82 -7.76
N HIS A 221 -15.12 10.25 -6.99
CA HIS A 221 -15.56 11.64 -6.94
C HIS A 221 -15.23 12.20 -5.56
N TYR A 222 -14.31 13.15 -5.52
CA TYR A 222 -13.83 13.76 -4.29
C TYR A 222 -14.66 14.99 -3.91
N THR A 223 -14.98 15.12 -2.62
CA THR A 223 -15.76 16.23 -2.05
C THR A 223 -15.21 16.62 -0.68
N ASP A 224 -15.31 17.90 -0.35
CA ASP A 224 -14.90 18.53 0.91
C ASP A 224 -15.95 18.44 2.04
N THR A 225 -17.08 17.78 1.78
CA THR A 225 -18.27 17.77 2.68
C THR A 225 -18.02 17.14 4.05
N SER A 226 -16.88 16.50 4.27
CA SER A 226 -16.51 15.77 5.50
C SER A 226 -15.30 16.37 6.24
N THR A 227 -14.98 17.64 5.99
CA THR A 227 -13.76 18.28 6.50
C THR A 227 -13.84 18.57 8.00
N PHE A 228 -12.81 18.12 8.73
CA PHE A 228 -12.48 18.55 10.09
C PHE A 228 -11.42 19.67 10.04
N GLU A 229 -11.13 20.32 11.16
CA GLU A 229 -10.00 21.27 11.26
C GLU A 229 -8.69 20.60 10.77
N ASN A 230 -7.88 21.33 10.00
CA ASN A 230 -6.63 20.88 9.40
C ASN A 230 -6.73 19.69 8.41
N THR A 231 -7.89 19.45 7.79
CA THR A 231 -7.97 18.44 6.73
C THR A 231 -7.10 18.76 5.50
N PRO A 232 -7.03 20.01 4.98
CA PRO A 232 -6.33 20.30 3.73
C PRO A 232 -4.82 20.05 3.72
N GLU A 233 -4.13 20.20 4.86
CA GLU A 233 -2.66 20.02 4.94
C GLU A 233 -2.22 18.60 4.60
N PHE A 234 -3.06 17.59 4.88
CA PHE A 234 -2.78 16.19 4.53
C PHE A 234 -2.89 15.89 3.02
N PHE A 235 -3.33 16.87 2.21
CA PHE A 235 -3.54 16.73 0.77
C PHE A 235 -2.76 17.78 -0.03
N VAL A 236 -1.79 18.46 0.60
CA VAL A 236 -0.90 19.39 -0.09
C VAL A 236 0.53 19.03 0.22
N ASN A 237 1.22 18.43 -0.75
CA ASN A 237 2.60 17.98 -0.58
C ASN A 237 3.53 19.00 -1.24
N ALA A 238 4.74 19.16 -0.71
CA ALA A 238 5.74 20.05 -1.28
C ALA A 238 7.09 19.35 -1.36
N TYR A 239 7.67 19.31 -2.56
CA TYR A 239 8.95 18.68 -2.82
C TYR A 239 9.96 19.70 -3.34
N MET A 240 11.23 19.55 -2.97
CA MET A 240 12.31 20.34 -3.55
C MET A 240 12.70 19.76 -4.92
N GLU A 241 12.54 20.56 -5.97
CA GLU A 241 12.84 20.20 -7.36
C GLU A 241 14.30 20.51 -7.71
N SER A 242 14.80 21.66 -7.25
CA SER A 242 16.18 22.08 -7.46
C SER A 242 16.64 23.06 -6.39
N HIS A 243 17.95 23.16 -6.21
CA HIS A 243 18.59 24.04 -5.22
C HIS A 243 19.80 24.73 -5.83
N GLU A 244 19.82 26.05 -5.83
CA GLU A 244 20.88 26.90 -6.36
C GLU A 244 21.18 28.08 -5.43
N GLY A 245 22.34 28.02 -4.75
CA GLY A 245 22.75 29.06 -3.80
C GLY A 245 21.75 29.23 -2.67
N ASP A 246 21.24 30.45 -2.50
CA ASP A 246 20.28 30.80 -1.44
C ASP A 246 18.81 30.60 -1.89
N SER A 247 18.58 29.95 -3.02
CA SER A 247 17.25 29.73 -3.59
C SER A 247 17.01 28.25 -3.89
N MET A 248 15.76 27.82 -3.71
CA MET A 248 15.30 26.50 -4.14
C MET A 248 14.02 26.63 -4.96
N VAL A 249 13.83 25.73 -5.92
CA VAL A 249 12.54 25.53 -6.58
C VAL A 249 11.81 24.42 -5.84
N ILE A 250 10.59 24.70 -5.42
CA ILE A 250 9.69 23.72 -4.81
C ILE A 250 8.51 23.45 -5.75
N GLY A 251 8.15 22.19 -5.91
CA GLY A 251 6.91 21.73 -6.54
C GLY A 251 5.87 21.52 -5.46
N ILE A 252 4.76 22.26 -5.53
CA ILE A 252 3.65 22.14 -4.57
C ILE A 252 2.52 21.42 -5.29
N HIS A 253 2.11 20.28 -4.73
CA HIS A 253 1.14 19.35 -5.30
C HIS A 253 -0.15 19.44 -4.51
N ASN A 254 -1.22 19.94 -5.13
CA ASN A 254 -2.55 19.98 -4.55
C ASN A 254 -3.33 18.71 -4.92
N TYR A 255 -3.67 17.91 -3.92
CA TYR A 255 -4.59 16.79 -4.00
C TYR A 255 -5.96 17.14 -3.40
N TYR A 256 -6.12 18.31 -2.78
CA TYR A 256 -7.38 18.68 -2.16
C TYR A 256 -8.43 19.08 -3.22
N PRO A 257 -9.72 18.71 -3.08
CA PRO A 257 -10.76 18.98 -4.08
C PRO A 257 -11.23 20.45 -4.12
N GLN A 258 -10.40 21.39 -3.66
CA GLN A 258 -10.61 22.84 -3.79
C GLN A 258 -9.33 23.51 -4.29
N GLU A 259 -9.49 24.68 -4.90
CA GLU A 259 -8.37 25.57 -5.19
C GLU A 259 -7.68 25.97 -3.88
N ILE A 260 -6.34 26.03 -3.89
CA ILE A 260 -5.57 26.59 -2.78
C ILE A 260 -4.83 27.85 -3.24
N ILE A 261 -4.69 28.82 -2.35
CA ILE A 261 -3.97 30.07 -2.58
C ILE A 261 -2.73 30.08 -1.69
N LEU A 262 -1.55 30.13 -2.30
CA LEU A 262 -0.27 30.14 -1.60
C LEU A 262 0.00 31.53 -1.03
N VAL A 263 0.28 31.60 0.28
CA VAL A 263 0.43 32.85 1.03
C VAL A 263 1.89 33.20 1.27
N GLY A 264 2.76 32.21 1.49
CA GLY A 264 4.18 32.44 1.73
C GLY A 264 4.95 31.20 2.14
N ALA A 265 6.25 31.37 2.42
CA ALA A 265 7.15 30.34 2.91
C ALA A 265 7.87 30.78 4.19
N SER A 266 8.36 29.80 4.95
CA SER A 266 9.02 30.03 6.24
C SER A 266 9.99 28.93 6.62
N ILE A 267 10.88 29.26 7.55
CA ILE A 267 11.75 28.32 8.27
C ILE A 267 10.97 27.58 9.37
N LYS A 268 9.87 28.17 9.87
CA LYS A 268 9.06 27.66 10.99
C LYS A 268 7.58 27.56 10.63
N ASP A 269 6.90 26.60 11.25
CA ASP A 269 5.49 26.23 11.07
C ASP A 269 4.46 27.29 11.52
N LYS A 270 4.84 28.26 12.36
CA LYS A 270 3.88 29.21 12.98
C LYS A 270 3.75 30.57 12.32
N PHE A 271 4.76 31.02 11.60
CA PHE A 271 4.81 32.39 11.07
C PHE A 271 5.37 32.40 9.67
N ILE A 272 4.80 33.25 8.81
CA ILE A 272 5.30 33.47 7.46
C ILE A 272 6.44 34.51 7.53
N PHE A 273 7.63 34.14 7.05
CA PHE A 273 8.74 35.10 6.92
C PHE A 273 8.74 35.76 5.53
N ASN A 274 8.43 34.99 4.49
CA ASN A 274 8.44 35.46 3.10
C ASN A 274 7.04 35.31 2.49
N TYR A 275 6.34 36.44 2.31
CA TYR A 275 5.01 36.46 1.70
C TYR A 275 5.10 36.43 0.17
N PHE A 276 4.20 35.68 -0.47
CA PHE A 276 4.05 35.68 -1.92
C PHE A 276 3.10 36.80 -2.35
N TYR A 277 3.64 37.91 -2.86
CA TYR A 277 2.84 39.07 -3.26
C TYR A 277 1.82 38.76 -4.37
N SER A 278 2.16 37.86 -5.29
CA SER A 278 1.26 37.45 -6.39
C SER A 278 0.14 36.52 -5.96
N LYS A 279 0.18 35.98 -4.73
CA LYS A 279 -0.77 34.99 -4.19
C LYS A 279 -1.09 33.88 -5.21
N PRO A 280 -0.08 33.13 -5.65
CA PRO A 280 -0.28 32.11 -6.68
C PRO A 280 -1.28 31.06 -6.20
N SER A 281 -2.27 30.70 -7.03
CA SER A 281 -3.22 29.61 -6.73
C SER A 281 -2.85 28.29 -7.42
N ILE A 282 -3.35 27.18 -6.90
CA ILE A 282 -3.26 25.85 -7.50
C ILE A 282 -4.68 25.31 -7.60
N GLU A 283 -5.09 24.90 -8.79
CA GLU A 283 -6.46 24.46 -9.06
C GLU A 283 -6.87 23.25 -8.21
N ALA A 284 -8.18 23.05 -8.07
CA ALA A 284 -8.74 21.91 -7.35
C ALA A 284 -8.34 20.58 -7.99
N TYR A 285 -7.99 19.61 -7.14
CA TYR A 285 -7.70 18.26 -7.60
C TYR A 285 -8.96 17.53 -8.09
N THR A 286 -8.81 16.78 -9.18
CA THR A 286 -9.89 15.98 -9.77
C THR A 286 -9.50 14.52 -9.98
N GLN A 287 -8.28 14.27 -10.45
CA GLN A 287 -7.74 12.94 -10.75
C GLN A 287 -6.22 13.01 -11.02
N GLY A 288 -5.55 11.87 -10.98
CA GLY A 288 -4.14 11.70 -11.33
C GLY A 288 -3.20 11.57 -10.14
N LEU A 289 -2.14 10.77 -10.27
CA LEU A 289 -1.25 10.44 -9.14
C LEU A 289 -0.37 11.59 -8.66
N ASP A 290 -0.10 12.58 -9.52
CA ASP A 290 0.82 13.68 -9.21
C ASP A 290 0.12 14.92 -8.64
N GLY A 291 -1.21 14.91 -8.53
CA GLY A 291 -1.96 16.11 -8.11
C GLY A 291 -1.88 17.24 -9.13
N VAL A 292 -2.40 18.41 -8.75
CA VAL A 292 -2.22 19.64 -9.54
C VAL A 292 -0.98 20.35 -9.02
N VAL A 293 0.01 20.57 -9.89
CA VAL A 293 1.34 21.02 -9.46
C VAL A 293 1.59 22.47 -9.82
N ARG A 294 2.20 23.21 -8.89
CA ARG A 294 2.77 24.53 -9.15
C ARG A 294 4.18 24.66 -8.60
N ASN A 295 5.11 25.07 -9.46
CA ASN A 295 6.49 25.32 -9.05
C ASN A 295 6.68 26.77 -8.61
N LEU A 296 7.41 26.98 -7.52
CA LEU A 296 7.79 28.30 -7.01
C LEU A 296 9.24 28.33 -6.58
N THR A 297 9.87 29.50 -6.72
CA THR A 297 11.19 29.75 -6.13
C THR A 297 11.00 30.35 -4.73
N VAL A 298 11.64 29.73 -3.74
CA VAL A 298 11.66 30.18 -2.34
C VAL A 298 13.10 30.25 -1.82
N ASP A 299 13.29 30.86 -0.66
CA ASP A 299 14.59 30.86 0.02
C ASP A 299 14.99 29.43 0.41
N SER A 300 16.23 29.07 0.16
CA SER A 300 16.86 27.78 0.50
C SER A 300 16.70 27.33 1.97
N VAL A 301 16.45 28.25 2.90
CA VAL A 301 16.24 27.89 4.32
C VAL A 301 14.77 27.59 4.67
N SER A 302 13.86 27.69 3.70
CA SER A 302 12.43 27.47 3.93
C SER A 302 12.12 25.98 4.11
N ASN A 303 11.39 25.65 5.18
CA ASN A 303 10.93 24.29 5.50
C ASN A 303 9.40 24.17 5.48
N PHE A 304 8.67 25.28 5.37
CA PHE A 304 7.22 25.32 5.42
C PHE A 304 6.67 26.24 4.33
N VAL A 305 5.55 25.83 3.73
CA VAL A 305 4.74 26.62 2.81
C VAL A 305 3.36 26.81 3.44
N PHE A 306 2.84 28.02 3.36
CA PHE A 306 1.53 28.39 3.89
C PHE A 306 0.57 28.63 2.76
N PHE A 307 -0.65 28.12 2.90
CA PHE A 307 -1.74 28.31 1.96
C PHE A 307 -3.05 28.60 2.68
N THR A 308 -4.04 29.09 1.93
CA THR A 308 -5.44 29.21 2.32
C THR A 308 -6.32 28.56 1.26
N LEU A 309 -7.53 28.19 1.64
CA LEU A 309 -8.62 27.93 0.70
C LEU A 309 -9.26 29.26 0.27
#